data_AF-A0A945N3N1-F1
#
_entry.id   AF-A0A945N3N1-F1
#
_cell.length_a   1.000
_cell.length_b   1.000
_cell.length_c   1.000
_cell.angle_alpha   90.00
_cell.angle_beta   90.00
_cell.angle_gamma   90.00
#
_symmetry.space_group_name_H-M   'P 1'
#
loop_
_entity.id
_entity.type
_entity.pdbx_description
1 polymer ?
#
loop_
_entity_poly.entity_id
_entity_poly.type
_entity_poly.pdbx_seq_one_letter_code
_entity_poly.pdbx_strand_id
1 'polypeptide(L)'
;MKNILVHIDSSERCAERLGIAATLAKQHDAHLSGLYVIPEPFYPIYAESAFVSAELIESMEGESREGRETAQENFRAFADRENLP
;
A
#
# COMPACT_ATOMS: atom_id res chain seq x y z
N MET A 1 19.47 3.19 15.72
CA MET A 1 18.03 2.86 15.57
C MET A 1 17.88 2.02 14.31
N LYS A 2 17.30 0.82 14.42
CA LYS A 2 17.07 -0.06 13.26
C LYS A 2 15.66 0.17 12.76
N ASN A 3 15.51 0.21 11.43
CA ASN A 3 14.22 0.43 10.79
C ASN A 3 14.01 -0.64 9.73
N ILE A 4 12.80 -1.15 9.65
CA ILE A 4 12.34 -2.02 8.58
C ILE A 4 11.25 -1.26 7.84
N LEU A 5 11.48 -1.01 6.55
CA LEU A 5 10.47 -0.46 5.65
C LEU A 5 9.81 -1.61 4.91
N VAL A 6 8.49 -1.73 5.03
CA VAL A 6 7.71 -2.77 4.34
C VAL A 6 6.77 -2.11 3.34
N HIS A 7 6.77 -2.62 2.11
CA HIS A 7 5.77 -2.23 1.13
C HIS A 7 4.39 -2.75 1.55
N ILE A 8 3.41 -1.86 1.59
CA ILE A 8 2.00 -2.17 1.86
C ILE A 8 1.16 -1.89 0.62
N ASP A 9 0.16 -2.72 0.40
CA ASP A 9 -0.85 -2.58 -0.65
C ASP A 9 -2.21 -3.09 -0.12
N SER A 10 -3.25 -3.01 -0.95
CA SER A 10 -4.61 -3.46 -0.61
C SER A 10 -4.85 -4.96 -0.87
N SER A 11 -3.82 -5.74 -1.19
CA SER A 11 -3.96 -7.17 -1.46
C SER A 11 -3.99 -8.00 -0.17
N GLU A 12 -4.63 -9.17 -0.21
CA GLU A 12 -4.65 -10.12 0.92
C GLU A 12 -3.24 -10.58 1.32
N ARG A 13 -2.31 -10.67 0.36
CA ARG A 13 -0.91 -11.06 0.59
C ARG A 13 -0.12 -10.01 1.37
N CYS A 14 -0.64 -8.80 1.53
CA CYS A 14 -0.05 -7.77 2.38
C CYS A 14 0.12 -8.25 3.82
N ALA A 15 -0.85 -9.02 4.34
CA ALA A 15 -0.81 -9.55 5.70
C ALA A 15 0.38 -10.51 5.93
N GLU A 16 0.72 -11.36 4.95
CA GLU A 16 1.86 -12.26 5.05
C GLU A 16 3.19 -11.49 5.12
N ARG A 17 3.35 -10.47 4.26
CA ARG A 17 4.54 -9.60 4.27
C ARG A 17 4.69 -8.85 5.60
N LEU A 18 3.59 -8.33 6.13
CA LEU A 18 3.56 -7.67 7.43
C LEU A 18 3.93 -8.63 8.56
N GLY A 19 3.44 -9.88 8.54
CA GLY A 19 3.80 -10.90 9.53
C GLY A 19 5.29 -11.18 9.60
N ILE A 20 5.92 -11.34 8.44
CA ILE A 20 7.38 -11.56 8.35
C ILE A 20 8.15 -10.34 8.85
N ALA A 21 7.75 -9.13 8.41
CA ALA A 21 8.42 -7.90 8.80
C ALA A 21 8.27 -7.60 10.30
N ALA A 22 7.10 -7.86 10.88
CA ALA A 22 6.84 -7.73 12.31
C ALA A 22 7.68 -8.71 13.14
N THR A 23 7.83 -9.96 12.68
CA THR A 23 8.70 -10.95 13.33
C THR A 23 10.14 -10.45 13.38
N LEU A 24 10.64 -9.95 12.25
CA LEU A 24 12.00 -9.41 12.16
C LEU A 24 12.16 -8.14 13.03
N ALA A 25 11.15 -7.26 13.05
CA ALA A 25 11.14 -6.06 13.88
C ALA A 25 11.25 -6.39 15.38
N LYS A 26 10.44 -7.35 15.85
CA LYS A 26 10.45 -7.81 17.26
C LYS A 26 11.80 -8.47 17.61
N GLN A 27 12.32 -9.35 16.75
CA GLN A 27 13.59 -10.05 16.99
C GLN A 27 14.78 -9.10 17.08
N HIS A 28 14.74 -8.00 16.33
CA HIS A 28 15.84 -7.06 16.24
C HIS A 28 15.59 -5.75 16.97
N ASP A 29 14.51 -5.58 17.73
CA ASP A 29 14.19 -4.29 18.36
C ASP A 29 14.26 -3.13 17.32
N ALA A 30 13.57 -3.33 16.21
CA ALA A 30 13.52 -2.40 15.08
C ALA A 30 12.14 -1.78 14.94
N HIS A 31 12.09 -0.52 14.54
CA HIS A 31 10.84 0.15 14.20
C HIS A 31 10.36 -0.32 12.82
N LEU A 32 9.06 -0.62 12.68
CA LEU A 32 8.45 -1.03 11.42
C LEU A 32 7.68 0.13 10.80
N SER A 33 7.98 0.48 9.55
CA SER A 33 7.25 1.51 8.80
C SER A 33 6.65 0.91 7.54
N GLY A 34 5.38 1.20 7.27
CA GLY A 34 4.69 0.83 6.03
C GLY A 34 4.85 1.90 4.95
N LEU A 35 5.07 1.49 3.69
CA LEU A 35 5.09 2.36 2.52
C LEU A 35 4.05 1.89 1.48
N TYR A 36 3.02 2.71 1.27
CA TYR A 36 2.10 2.57 0.14
C TYR A 36 2.57 3.46 -1.02
N VAL A 37 2.54 2.94 -2.25
CA VAL A 37 2.92 3.68 -3.45
C VAL A 37 1.66 3.90 -4.28
N ILE A 38 1.37 5.16 -4.61
CA ILE A 38 0.35 5.51 -5.60
C ILE A 38 1.08 5.62 -6.94
N PRO A 39 0.91 4.65 -7.87
CA PRO A 39 1.53 4.74 -9.18
C PRO A 39 0.89 5.86 -9.99
N GLU A 40 1.66 6.46 -10.91
CA GLU A 40 1.05 7.28 -11.95
C GLU A 40 0.10 6.40 -12.79
N PRO A 41 -1.12 6.88 -13.09
CA PRO A 41 -2.07 6.14 -13.89
C PRO A 41 -1.49 5.79 -15.25
N PHE A 42 -1.57 4.51 -15.63
CA PHE A 42 -1.17 4.07 -16.96
C PHE A 42 -2.28 4.38 -17.96
N TYR A 43 -2.02 5.33 -18.86
CA TYR A 43 -2.92 5.63 -19.96
C TYR A 43 -2.50 4.81 -21.20
N PRO A 44 -3.31 3.86 -21.69
CA PRO A 44 -2.98 3.12 -22.90
C PRO A 44 -3.05 4.03 -24.13
N ILE A 45 -1.89 4.53 -24.59
CA ILE A 45 -1.77 5.49 -25.72
C ILE A 45 -1.73 4.79 -27.09
N TYR A 46 -2.13 3.51 -27.18
CA TYR A 46 -1.95 2.71 -28.41
C TYR A 46 -2.94 3.02 -29.55
N ALA A 47 -3.89 3.93 -29.36
CA ALA A 47 -4.73 4.44 -30.44
C ALA A 47 -4.32 5.89 -30.72
N GLU A 48 -4.06 6.22 -32.00
CA GLU A 48 -3.65 7.54 -32.51
C GLU A 48 -4.63 8.70 -32.18
N SER A 49 -5.68 8.42 -31.40
CA SER A 49 -6.74 9.33 -30.99
C SER A 49 -7.31 9.01 -29.59
N ALA A 50 -6.55 8.35 -28.70
CA ALA A 50 -7.02 7.99 -27.36
C ALA A 50 -7.23 9.24 -26.49
N PHE A 51 -8.43 9.82 -26.54
CA PHE A 51 -8.91 10.72 -25.51
C PHE A 51 -9.24 9.90 -24.26
N VAL A 52 -8.55 10.18 -23.16
CA VAL A 52 -8.95 9.71 -21.83
C VAL A 52 -10.03 10.67 -21.34
N SER A 53 -11.23 10.17 -21.03
CA SER A 53 -12.30 11.03 -20.50
C SER A 53 -11.96 11.49 -19.08
N ALA A 54 -12.46 12.66 -18.68
CA ALA A 54 -12.33 13.14 -17.30
C ALA A 54 -12.94 12.15 -16.29
N GLU A 55 -14.07 11.54 -16.63
CA GLU A 55 -14.72 10.50 -15.82
C GLU A 55 -13.82 9.27 -15.60
N LEU A 56 -13.08 8.83 -16.62
CA LEU A 56 -12.14 7.71 -16.47
C LEU A 56 -10.95 8.10 -15.58
N ILE A 57 -10.44 9.33 -15.69
CA ILE A 57 -9.39 9.84 -14.80
C ILE A 57 -9.88 9.86 -13.35
N GLU A 58 -11.08 10.41 -13.11
CA GLU A 58 -11.70 10.46 -11.78
C GLU A 58 -11.91 9.05 -11.20
N SER A 59 -12.32 8.08 -12.02
CA SER A 59 -12.46 6.68 -11.61
C SER A 59 -11.12 6.09 -11.16
N MET A 60 -10.04 6.28 -11.94
CA MET A 60 -8.71 5.76 -11.61
C MET A 60 -8.12 6.40 -10.33
N GLU A 61 -8.36 7.70 -10.15
CA GLU A 61 -7.98 8.41 -8.91
C GLU A 61 -8.80 7.91 -7.70
N GLY A 62 -10.08 7.63 -7.91
CA GLY A 62 -10.97 7.01 -6.93
C GLY A 62 -10.47 5.65 -6.47
N GLU A 63 -10.19 4.74 -7.40
CA GLU A 63 -9.63 3.41 -7.10
C GLU A 63 -8.29 3.50 -6.34
N SER A 64 -7.42 4.43 -6.73
CA SER A 64 -6.14 4.67 -6.04
C SER A 64 -6.35 5.16 -4.60
N ARG A 65 -7.37 6.00 -4.39
CA ARG A 65 -7.74 6.50 -3.05
C ARG A 65 -8.29 5.38 -2.18
N GLU A 66 -9.21 4.57 -2.69
CA GLU A 66 -9.80 3.43 -1.98
C GLU A 66 -8.72 2.40 -1.62
N GLY A 67 -7.81 2.11 -2.56
CA GLY A 67 -6.67 1.22 -2.34
C GLY A 67 -5.75 1.71 -1.22
N ARG A 68 -5.45 3.02 -1.18
CA ARG A 68 -4.65 3.63 -0.11
C ARG A 68 -5.35 3.52 1.24
N GLU A 69 -6.65 3.82 1.30
CA GLU A 69 -7.43 3.79 2.54
C GLU A 69 -7.51 2.38 3.10
N THR A 70 -7.84 1.41 2.25
CA THR A 70 -7.86 -0.01 2.59
C THR A 70 -6.49 -0.48 3.12
N ALA A 71 -5.40 -0.14 2.42
CA ALA A 71 -4.06 -0.53 2.85
C ALA A 71 -3.66 0.10 4.19
N GLN A 72 -4.04 1.37 4.41
CA GLN A 72 -3.78 2.09 5.65
C GLN A 72 -4.56 1.50 6.84
N GLU A 73 -5.83 1.17 6.65
CA GLU A 73 -6.67 0.53 7.66
C GLU A 73 -6.15 -0.85 8.03
N ASN A 74 -5.81 -1.66 7.03
CA ASN A 74 -5.23 -2.99 7.23
C ASN A 74 -3.90 -2.92 7.97
N PHE A 75 -3.03 -1.96 7.63
CA PHE A 75 -1.77 -1.76 8.32
C PHE A 75 -1.97 -1.38 9.79
N ARG A 76 -2.91 -0.46 10.08
CA ARG A 76 -3.23 -0.06 11.47
C ARG A 76 -3.79 -1.21 12.28
N ALA A 77 -4.80 -1.91 11.74
CA ALA A 77 -5.39 -3.06 12.41
C ALA A 77 -4.35 -4.17 12.69
N PHE A 78 -3.42 -4.38 11.76
CA PHE A 78 -2.30 -5.29 11.96
C PHE A 78 -1.36 -4.82 13.06
N ALA A 79 -0.94 -3.55 13.06
CA ALA A 79 -0.03 -2.98 14.05
C ALA A 79 -0.61 -3.04 15.47
N ASP A 80 -1.90 -2.70 15.61
CA ASP A 80 -2.63 -2.79 16.88
C ASP A 80 -2.68 -4.24 17.40
N ARG A 81 -3.03 -5.18 16.53
CA ARG A 81 -3.10 -6.62 16.88
C ARG A 81 -1.74 -7.17 17.31
N GLU A 82 -0.67 -6.75 16.64
CA GLU A 82 0.70 -7.22 16.89
C GLU A 82 1.41 -6.49 18.04
N ASN A 83 0.79 -5.44 18.61
CA ASN A 83 1.41 -4.52 19.57
C ASN A 83 2.76 -3.99 19.08
N LEU A 84 2.80 -3.55 17.81
CA LEU A 84 4.00 -2.93 17.27
C LEU A 84 4.16 -1.50 17.81
N PRO A 85 5.40 -1.09 18.14
CA PRO A 85 5.69 0.27 18.60
C PRO A 85 5.49 1.31 17.49
#